data_AF-A0A397BKE7-F1
#
_entry.id   AF-A0A397BKE7-F1
#
_cell.length_a   1.000
_cell.length_b   1.000
_cell.length_c   1.000
_cell.angle_alpha   90.00
_cell.angle_beta   90.00
_cell.angle_gamma   90.00
#
_symmetry.space_group_name_H-M   'P 1'
#
loop_
_entity.id
_entity.type
_entity.pdbx_description
1 polymer ?
#
loop_
_entity_poly.entity_id
_entity_poly.type
_entity_poly.pdbx_seq_one_letter_code
_entity_poly.pdbx_strand_id
1 'polypeptide(L)'
;MSGGMHRLWKDEFVNMLGPLPHRNGEPLRILDVAGGTGDIAFRMADRLKRAGLPDSPTDDGRTDIVVCDINGSMLRVGEERATARGIGLPGTRPSFAWVEGDAEQLKFEDNSFDVYTIAFGIRNVTHVDYLVESIRQFPPQDTFKTMIETAGFQKVSYTNFMDGIVAVHSGFKL
;
A
#
# COMPACT_ATOMS: atom_id res chain seq x y z
N MET A 1 21.42 5.01 -5.55
CA MET A 1 21.08 3.72 -6.20
C MET A 1 21.19 2.61 -5.17
N SER A 2 20.12 1.86 -4.86
CA SER A 2 20.10 0.85 -3.78
C SER A 2 20.62 -0.54 -4.16
N GLY A 3 21.26 -0.71 -5.33
CA GLY A 3 21.77 -2.00 -5.80
C GLY A 3 20.70 -3.10 -5.97
N GLY A 4 19.42 -2.73 -6.13
CA GLY A 4 18.30 -3.68 -6.19
C GLY A 4 17.69 -4.08 -4.84
N MET A 5 18.29 -3.65 -3.72
CA MET A 5 17.82 -3.97 -2.36
C MET A 5 16.39 -3.51 -2.07
N HIS A 6 15.94 -2.45 -2.74
CA HIS A 6 14.57 -1.96 -2.62
C HIS A 6 13.50 -3.00 -2.99
N ARG A 7 13.83 -4.01 -3.82
CA ARG A 7 12.90 -5.10 -4.12
C ARG A 7 12.69 -5.99 -2.89
N LEU A 8 13.77 -6.32 -2.20
CA LEU A 8 13.73 -7.08 -0.94
C LEU A 8 13.00 -6.30 0.16
N TRP A 9 13.23 -4.98 0.27
CA TRP A 9 12.47 -4.16 1.22
C TRP A 9 10.98 -4.11 0.93
N LYS A 10 10.57 -4.09 -0.35
CA LYS A 10 9.15 -4.14 -0.74
C LYS A 10 8.53 -5.50 -0.44
N ASP A 11 9.28 -6.59 -0.64
CA ASP A 11 8.83 -7.93 -0.29
C ASP A 11 8.66 -8.05 1.24
N GLU A 12 9.63 -7.54 1.99
CA GLU A 12 9.59 -7.54 3.46
C GLU A 12 8.49 -6.63 4.01
N PHE A 13 8.28 -5.45 3.41
CA PHE A 13 7.16 -4.58 3.75
C PHE A 13 5.81 -5.30 3.68
N VAL A 14 5.57 -6.08 2.62
CA VAL A 14 4.35 -6.88 2.48
C VAL A 14 4.32 -8.07 3.46
N ASN A 15 5.47 -8.63 3.81
CA ASN A 15 5.55 -9.69 4.82
C ASN A 15 5.21 -9.19 6.23
N MET A 16 5.68 -7.99 6.58
CA MET A 16 5.48 -7.35 7.88
C MET A 16 4.03 -7.00 8.18
N LEU A 17 3.14 -6.98 7.18
CA LEU A 17 1.70 -6.87 7.42
C LEU A 17 1.14 -8.02 8.25
N GLY A 18 1.89 -9.11 8.40
CA GLY A 18 1.49 -10.26 9.20
C GLY A 18 0.29 -11.01 8.59
N PRO A 19 -0.45 -11.77 9.40
CA PRO A 19 -1.69 -12.39 8.95
C PRO A 19 -2.65 -11.29 8.49
N LEU A 20 -3.06 -11.36 7.21
CA LEU A 20 -4.07 -10.44 6.73
C LEU A 20 -5.38 -10.71 7.51
N PRO A 21 -6.11 -9.68 7.95
CA PRO A 21 -7.31 -9.84 8.75
C PRO A 21 -8.42 -10.44 7.89
N HIS A 22 -8.36 -11.74 7.69
CA HIS A 22 -9.39 -12.49 6.98
C HIS A 22 -10.54 -12.69 7.95
N ARG A 23 -11.52 -11.80 7.92
CA ARG A 23 -12.83 -12.10 8.50
C ARG A 23 -13.40 -13.25 7.67
N ASN A 24 -13.68 -14.39 8.31
CA ASN A 24 -14.14 -15.64 7.68
C ASN A 24 -14.98 -15.42 6.39
N GLY A 25 -14.36 -15.57 5.22
CA GLY A 25 -15.02 -15.50 3.90
C GLY A 25 -15.30 -14.10 3.35
N GLU A 26 -15.06 -13.02 4.11
CA GLU A 26 -15.23 -11.65 3.64
C GLU A 26 -14.02 -11.20 2.79
N PRO A 27 -14.26 -10.49 1.68
CA PRO A 27 -13.20 -9.99 0.81
C PRO A 27 -12.40 -8.89 1.53
N LEU A 28 -11.10 -9.15 1.76
CA LEU A 28 -10.18 -8.17 2.32
C LEU A 28 -10.06 -6.96 1.38
N ARG A 29 -10.22 -5.75 1.92
CA ARG A 29 -10.09 -4.49 1.19
C ARG A 29 -8.75 -3.83 1.46
N ILE A 30 -8.00 -3.58 0.41
CA ILE A 30 -6.67 -2.97 0.47
C ILE A 30 -6.69 -1.64 -0.29
N LEU A 31 -6.18 -0.59 0.34
CA LEU A 31 -5.82 0.67 -0.31
C LEU A 31 -4.31 0.83 -0.33
N ASP A 32 -3.72 0.92 -1.53
CA ASP A 32 -2.30 1.21 -1.74
C ASP A 32 -2.13 2.63 -2.28
N VAL A 33 -1.72 3.55 -1.40
CA VAL A 33 -1.55 4.98 -1.71
C VAL A 33 -0.13 5.27 -2.17
N ALA A 34 -0.01 6.20 -3.12
CA ALA A 34 1.22 6.45 -3.87
C ALA A 34 1.74 5.14 -4.51
N GLY A 35 0.81 4.27 -4.92
CA GLY A 35 1.09 2.95 -5.44
C GLY A 35 1.56 2.96 -6.90
N GLY A 36 1.30 4.05 -7.63
CA GLY A 36 1.71 4.31 -9.00
C GLY A 36 1.62 3.09 -9.92
N THR A 37 2.78 2.53 -10.25
CA THR A 37 2.91 1.40 -11.19
C THR A 37 2.59 0.01 -10.58
N GLY A 38 2.07 -0.03 -9.35
CA GLY A 38 1.45 -1.22 -8.74
C GLY A 38 2.40 -2.18 -8.02
N ASP A 39 3.64 -1.80 -7.72
CA ASP A 39 4.63 -2.75 -7.16
C ASP A 39 4.19 -3.42 -5.84
N ILE A 40 3.59 -2.66 -4.91
CA ILE A 40 3.07 -3.20 -3.65
C ILE A 40 1.74 -3.91 -3.89
N ALA A 41 0.81 -3.27 -4.58
CA ALA A 41 -0.46 -3.86 -4.99
C ALA A 41 -0.31 -5.26 -5.61
N PHE A 42 0.69 -5.48 -6.47
CA PHE A 42 0.90 -6.81 -7.05
C PHE A 42 1.44 -7.84 -6.06
N ARG A 43 2.32 -7.43 -5.14
CA ARG A 43 2.80 -8.30 -4.06
C ARG A 43 1.68 -8.70 -3.12
N MET A 44 0.76 -7.78 -2.85
CA MET A 44 -0.47 -8.03 -2.10
C MET A 44 -1.34 -9.04 -2.84
N ALA A 45 -1.50 -8.89 -4.16
CA ALA A 45 -2.24 -9.85 -4.95
C ALA A 45 -1.64 -11.26 -4.92
N ASP A 46 -0.31 -11.37 -5.07
CA ASP A 46 0.41 -12.64 -4.98
C ASP A 46 0.28 -13.26 -3.56
N ARG A 47 0.21 -12.42 -2.52
CA ARG A 47 -0.03 -12.87 -1.14
C ARG A 47 -1.46 -13.37 -0.94
N LEU A 48 -2.47 -12.64 -1.43
CA LEU A 48 -3.88 -13.04 -1.34
C LEU A 48 -4.15 -14.37 -2.05
N LYS A 49 -3.60 -14.55 -3.26
CA LYS A 49 -3.68 -15.84 -3.98
C LYS A 49 -3.06 -16.98 -3.17
N ARG A 50 -1.87 -16.77 -2.60
CA ARG A 50 -1.21 -17.78 -1.74
C ARG A 50 -1.98 -18.07 -0.45
N ALA A 51 -2.75 -17.11 0.05
CA ALA A 51 -3.63 -17.28 1.21
C ALA A 51 -4.92 -18.04 0.87
N GLY A 52 -5.14 -18.43 -0.38
CA GLY A 52 -6.32 -19.20 -0.81
C GLY A 52 -7.54 -18.33 -1.09
N LEU A 53 -7.35 -17.06 -1.48
CA LEU A 53 -8.45 -16.22 -1.94
C LEU A 53 -9.20 -16.94 -3.08
N PRO A 54 -10.54 -17.05 -3.04
CA PRO A 54 -11.31 -17.66 -4.11
C PRO A 54 -11.05 -16.96 -5.45
N ASP A 55 -11.05 -17.72 -6.54
CA ASP A 55 -10.82 -17.14 -7.88
C ASP A 55 -11.99 -16.27 -8.37
N SER A 56 -13.21 -16.52 -7.86
CA SER A 56 -14.42 -15.80 -8.24
C SER A 56 -14.70 -14.58 -7.35
N PRO A 57 -15.15 -13.44 -7.94
CA PRO A 57 -15.64 -12.27 -7.21
C PRO A 57 -16.71 -12.61 -6.17
N THR A 58 -16.71 -11.86 -5.08
CA THR A 58 -17.86 -11.80 -4.17
C THR A 58 -18.99 -11.00 -4.83
N ASP A 59 -20.24 -11.33 -4.48
CA ASP A 59 -21.43 -10.66 -5.05
C ASP A 59 -21.64 -9.24 -4.48
N ASP A 60 -20.72 -8.76 -3.63
CA ASP A 60 -20.77 -7.42 -3.04
C ASP A 60 -20.30 -6.31 -4.00
N GLY A 61 -19.82 -6.67 -5.20
CA GLY A 61 -19.48 -5.75 -6.29
C GLY A 61 -18.28 -4.84 -6.02
N ARG A 62 -17.57 -5.06 -4.91
CA ARG A 62 -16.50 -4.16 -4.46
C ARG A 62 -15.12 -4.75 -4.74
N THR A 63 -14.13 -3.87 -4.89
CA THR A 63 -12.78 -4.22 -5.35
C THR A 63 -11.88 -4.65 -4.21
N ASP A 64 -11.04 -5.67 -4.44
CA ASP A 64 -10.07 -6.20 -3.47
C ASP A 64 -8.94 -5.21 -3.20
N ILE A 65 -8.33 -4.67 -4.26
CA ILE A 65 -7.16 -3.80 -4.18
C ILE A 65 -7.43 -2.49 -4.95
N VAL A 66 -7.39 -1.37 -4.25
CA VAL A 66 -7.44 -0.03 -4.84
C VAL A 66 -6.03 0.56 -4.83
N VAL A 67 -5.53 0.93 -6.00
CA VAL A 67 -4.26 1.64 -6.17
C VAL A 67 -4.58 3.12 -6.39
N CYS A 68 -4.13 3.97 -5.47
CA CYS A 68 -4.36 5.41 -5.50
C CYS A 68 -3.04 6.15 -5.71
N ASP A 69 -2.98 7.04 -6.70
CA ASP A 69 -1.80 7.87 -6.95
C ASP A 69 -2.21 9.21 -7.57
N ILE A 70 -1.44 10.27 -7.31
CA ILE A 70 -1.69 11.59 -7.91
C ILE A 70 -1.37 11.62 -9.41
N ASN A 71 -0.54 10.69 -9.88
CA ASN A 71 -0.07 10.64 -11.26
C ASN A 71 -0.80 9.57 -12.08
N GLY A 72 -1.82 10.00 -12.83
CA GLY A 72 -2.59 9.14 -13.74
C GLY A 72 -1.75 8.39 -14.78
N SER A 73 -0.61 8.93 -15.20
CA SER A 73 0.28 8.23 -16.15
C SER A 73 0.94 7.00 -15.54
N MET A 74 1.30 7.05 -14.26
CA MET A 74 1.87 5.91 -13.54
C MET A 74 0.81 4.84 -13.27
N LEU A 75 -0.42 5.25 -12.97
CA LEU A 75 -1.55 4.33 -12.81
C LEU A 75 -1.83 3.55 -14.10
N ARG A 76 -1.84 4.22 -15.25
CA ARG A 76 -1.99 3.55 -16.55
C ARG A 76 -0.90 2.51 -16.80
N VAL A 77 0.36 2.84 -16.49
CA VAL A 77 1.46 1.87 -16.57
C VAL A 77 1.24 0.70 -15.60
N GLY A 78 0.71 0.97 -14.40
CA GLY A 78 0.33 -0.08 -13.44
C GLY A 78 -0.74 -1.02 -14.00
N GLU A 79 -1.81 -0.47 -14.58
CA GLU A 79 -2.89 -1.24 -15.19
C GLU A 79 -2.42 -2.12 -16.36
N GLU A 80 -1.58 -1.56 -17.25
CA GLU A 80 -0.95 -2.31 -18.34
C GLU A 80 -0.08 -3.47 -17.80
N ARG A 81 0.69 -3.22 -16.73
CA ARG A 81 1.50 -4.25 -16.06
C ARG A 81 0.66 -5.34 -15.40
N ALA A 82 -0.48 -4.98 -14.80
CA ALA A 82 -1.41 -5.96 -14.22
C ALA A 82 -1.97 -6.87 -15.30
N THR A 83 -2.41 -6.28 -16.41
CA THR A 83 -2.92 -7.01 -17.58
C THR A 83 -1.87 -7.93 -18.17
N ALA A 84 -0.63 -7.45 -18.36
CA ALA A 84 0.47 -8.26 -18.88
C ALA A 84 0.84 -9.44 -17.95
N ARG A 85 0.56 -9.32 -16.65
CA ARG A 85 0.72 -10.39 -15.65
C ARG A 85 -0.48 -11.34 -15.55
N GLY A 86 -1.59 -11.05 -16.23
CA GLY A 86 -2.83 -11.80 -16.11
C GLY A 86 -3.48 -11.69 -14.72
N ILE A 87 -3.32 -10.55 -14.03
CA ILE A 87 -3.97 -10.25 -12.76
C ILE A 87 -4.93 -9.07 -12.91
N GLY A 88 -6.01 -9.04 -12.11
CA GLY A 88 -7.02 -7.99 -12.22
C GLY A 88 -7.87 -8.05 -13.49
N LEU A 89 -7.90 -9.21 -14.17
CA LEU A 89 -8.76 -9.42 -15.33
C LEU A 89 -10.23 -9.50 -14.91
N PRO A 90 -11.18 -9.13 -15.79
CA PRO A 90 -12.60 -9.24 -15.50
C PRO A 90 -12.99 -10.64 -15.01
N GLY A 91 -13.74 -10.71 -13.91
CA GLY A 91 -14.19 -11.97 -13.32
C GLY A 91 -13.12 -12.76 -12.56
N THR A 92 -11.93 -12.20 -12.35
CA THR A 92 -10.84 -12.84 -11.58
C THR A 92 -10.56 -12.11 -10.28
N ARG A 93 -10.01 -12.84 -9.30
CA ARG A 93 -9.52 -12.27 -8.05
C ARG A 93 -8.00 -12.43 -7.86
N PRO A 94 -7.36 -11.51 -7.12
CA PRO A 94 -7.95 -10.25 -6.64
C PRO A 94 -8.18 -9.26 -7.80
N SER A 95 -9.26 -8.51 -7.67
CA SER A 95 -9.67 -7.41 -8.53
C SER A 95 -8.90 -6.13 -8.20
N PHE A 96 -8.76 -5.25 -9.20
CA PHE A 96 -8.02 -3.99 -9.06
C PHE A 96 -8.88 -2.80 -9.48
N ALA A 97 -8.71 -1.68 -8.79
CA ALA A 97 -9.19 -0.37 -9.20
C ALA A 97 -8.01 0.61 -9.18
N TRP A 98 -7.87 1.40 -10.23
CA TRP A 98 -6.82 2.40 -10.39
C TRP A 98 -7.45 3.77 -10.29
N VAL A 99 -7.12 4.51 -9.23
CA VAL A 99 -7.79 5.75 -8.86
C VAL A 99 -6.78 6.89 -8.83
N GLU A 100 -6.99 7.91 -9.66
CA GLU A 100 -6.23 9.14 -9.54
C GLU A 100 -6.71 9.94 -8.33
N GLY A 101 -5.83 10.23 -7.38
CA GLY A 101 -6.21 10.86 -6.12
C GLY A 101 -5.04 11.42 -5.33
N ASP A 102 -5.32 12.50 -4.61
CA ASP A 102 -4.39 13.14 -3.67
C ASP A 102 -4.40 12.39 -2.34
N ALA A 103 -3.22 11.96 -1.90
CA ALA A 103 -3.02 11.27 -0.63
C ALA A 103 -3.35 12.14 0.60
N GLU A 104 -3.30 13.48 0.47
CA GLU A 104 -3.71 14.40 1.54
C GLU A 104 -5.24 14.54 1.64
N GLN A 105 -5.97 14.23 0.57
CA GLN A 105 -7.42 14.42 0.46
C GLN A 105 -8.09 13.23 -0.22
N LEU A 106 -7.95 12.06 0.42
CA LEU A 106 -8.55 10.82 -0.07
C LEU A 106 -10.09 10.91 -0.07
N LYS A 107 -10.69 10.74 -1.25
CA LYS A 107 -12.15 10.77 -1.46
C LYS A 107 -12.76 9.38 -1.41
N PHE A 108 -12.44 8.63 -0.36
CA PHE A 108 -13.01 7.30 -0.11
C PHE A 108 -13.98 7.36 1.06
N GLU A 109 -14.92 6.41 1.11
CA GLU A 109 -15.83 6.28 2.24
C GLU A 109 -15.04 5.90 3.51
N ASP A 110 -15.45 6.44 4.65
CA ASP A 110 -14.87 6.09 5.95
C ASP A 110 -15.03 4.59 6.23
N ASN A 111 -14.01 3.97 6.82
CA ASN A 111 -14.00 2.56 7.21
C ASN A 111 -14.29 1.57 6.06
N SER A 112 -13.94 1.95 4.82
CA SER A 112 -14.14 1.11 3.62
C SER A 112 -12.97 0.17 3.28
N PHE A 113 -11.84 0.30 3.99
CA PHE A 113 -10.63 -0.50 3.79
C PHE A 113 -10.17 -1.17 5.08
N ASP A 114 -9.71 -2.42 4.97
CA ASP A 114 -9.14 -3.18 6.08
C ASP A 114 -7.62 -2.97 6.20
N VAL A 115 -6.95 -2.69 5.08
CA VAL A 115 -5.50 -2.49 5.00
C VAL A 115 -5.20 -1.21 4.22
N TYR A 116 -4.34 -0.38 4.79
CA TYR A 116 -3.78 0.81 4.15
C TYR A 116 -2.27 0.64 4.01
N THR A 117 -1.73 0.82 2.80
CA THR A 117 -0.29 0.85 2.54
C THR A 117 0.14 2.11 1.83
N ILE A 118 1.36 2.56 2.15
CA ILE A 118 2.06 3.60 1.41
C ILE A 118 3.56 3.30 1.48
N ALA A 119 4.16 2.92 0.34
CA ALA A 119 5.55 2.51 0.28
C ALA A 119 6.39 3.52 -0.51
N PHE A 120 7.37 4.13 0.16
CA PHE A 120 8.28 5.15 -0.42
C PHE A 120 7.60 6.41 -0.97
N GLY A 121 6.27 6.55 -0.89
CA GLY A 121 5.52 7.73 -1.33
C GLY A 121 5.30 8.78 -0.25
N ILE A 122 5.18 8.39 1.02
CA ILE A 122 4.71 9.29 2.11
C ILE A 122 5.56 10.55 2.29
N ARG A 123 6.86 10.48 1.97
CA ARG A 123 7.79 11.62 2.10
C ARG A 123 7.51 12.71 1.06
N ASN A 124 6.91 12.33 -0.07
CA ASN A 124 6.65 13.23 -1.20
C ASN A 124 5.19 13.69 -1.27
N VAL A 125 4.33 13.23 -0.34
CA VAL A 125 2.91 13.58 -0.33
C VAL A 125 2.72 15.10 -0.18
N THR A 126 3.41 15.72 0.77
CA THR A 126 3.35 17.18 1.00
C THR A 126 4.32 17.98 0.14
N HIS A 127 5.30 17.33 -0.50
CA HIS A 127 6.42 17.98 -1.19
C HIS A 127 6.82 17.21 -2.45
N VAL A 128 6.01 17.35 -3.50
CA VAL A 128 6.20 16.64 -4.77
C VAL A 128 7.51 17.05 -5.49
N ASP A 129 7.98 18.29 -5.28
CA ASP A 129 9.02 18.89 -6.13
C ASP A 129 10.48 18.77 -5.63
N TYR A 130 10.76 18.22 -4.43
CA TYR A 130 12.16 18.18 -3.94
C TYR A 130 12.52 17.05 -2.96
N LEU A 131 13.15 15.99 -3.49
CA LEU A 131 13.59 14.80 -2.75
C LEU A 131 14.57 15.09 -1.60
N VAL A 132 15.48 16.05 -1.76
CA VAL A 132 16.52 16.32 -0.74
C VAL A 132 15.93 17.03 0.48
N GLU A 133 14.98 17.93 0.25
CA GLU A 133 14.27 18.66 1.31
C GLU A 133 13.29 17.72 2.00
N SER A 134 12.58 16.87 1.25
CA SER A 134 11.72 15.86 1.87
C SER A 134 12.51 14.91 2.77
N ILE A 135 13.74 14.52 2.42
CA ILE A 135 14.61 13.72 3.31
C ILE A 135 14.99 14.48 4.58
N ARG A 136 15.38 15.76 4.46
CA ARG A 136 15.81 16.57 5.62
C ARG A 136 14.68 16.89 6.58
N GLN A 137 13.48 17.09 6.04
CA GLN A 137 12.30 17.48 6.79
C GLN A 137 11.49 16.28 7.30
N PHE A 138 11.70 15.09 6.74
CA PHE A 138 11.00 13.90 7.21
C PHE A 138 11.40 13.58 8.66
N PRO A 139 10.43 13.39 9.57
CA PRO A 139 10.72 13.15 10.97
C PRO A 139 11.55 11.87 11.19
N PRO A 140 12.43 11.84 12.20
CA PRO A 140 13.07 10.62 12.66
C PRO A 140 12.05 9.54 13.05
N GLN A 141 12.46 8.28 13.10
CA GLN A 141 11.55 7.14 13.24
C GLN A 141 10.68 7.20 14.51
N ASP A 142 11.26 7.58 15.65
CA ASP A 142 10.53 7.73 16.91
C ASP A 142 9.52 8.89 16.85
N THR A 143 9.93 10.03 16.29
CA THR A 143 9.03 11.18 16.09
C THR A 143 7.87 10.80 15.17
N PHE A 144 8.15 10.11 14.07
CA PHE A 144 7.12 9.68 13.13
C PHE A 144 6.17 8.64 13.75
N LYS A 145 6.70 7.71 14.56
CA LYS A 145 5.88 6.79 15.38
C LYS A 145 4.91 7.56 16.28
N THR A 146 5.40 8.56 17.01
CA THR A 146 4.55 9.39 17.88
C THR A 146 3.49 10.19 17.10
N MET A 147 3.82 10.65 15.89
CA MET A 147 2.82 11.30 15.01
C MET A 147 1.70 10.33 14.62
N ILE A 148 2.04 9.07 14.27
CA ILE A 148 1.05 8.04 13.95
C ILE A 148 0.19 7.70 15.17
N GLU A 149 0.78 7.60 16.37
CA GLU A 149 0.05 7.41 17.63
C GLU A 149 -0.91 8.57 17.91
N THR A 150 -0.46 9.82 17.69
CA THR A 150 -1.27 11.03 17.88
C THR A 150 -2.44 11.11 16.89
N ALA A 151 -2.29 10.52 15.69
CA ALA A 151 -3.37 10.38 14.72
C ALA A 151 -4.43 9.31 15.10
N GLY A 152 -4.29 8.67 16.27
CA GLY A 152 -5.27 7.74 16.83
C GLY A 152 -4.98 6.27 16.53
N PHE A 153 -3.83 5.94 15.93
CA PHE A 153 -3.42 4.54 15.76
C PHE A 153 -2.85 3.97 17.06
N GLN A 154 -3.13 2.71 17.32
CA GLN A 154 -2.67 1.95 18.47
C GLN A 154 -1.63 0.92 18.07
N LYS A 155 -0.84 0.46 19.05
CA LYS A 155 0.24 -0.53 18.88
C LYS A 155 1.20 -0.16 17.74
N VAL A 156 1.53 1.13 17.65
CA VAL A 156 2.42 1.62 16.60
C VAL A 156 3.83 1.10 16.87
N SER A 157 4.48 0.58 15.83
CA SER A 157 5.87 0.12 15.90
C SER A 157 6.58 0.43 14.59
N TYR A 158 7.91 0.35 14.60
CA TYR A 158 8.68 0.40 13.37
C TYR A 158 9.85 -0.59 13.40
N THR A 159 10.28 -1.02 12.23
CA THR A 159 11.50 -1.84 12.05
C THR A 159 12.44 -1.12 11.09
N ASN A 160 13.69 -0.95 11.50
CA ASN A 160 14.74 -0.37 10.68
C ASN A 160 15.41 -1.42 9.78
N PHE A 161 15.70 -1.01 8.55
CA PHE A 161 16.45 -1.76 7.55
C PHE A 161 17.70 -0.98 7.17
N MET A 162 18.82 -1.71 7.00
CA MET A 162 20.14 -1.12 6.69
C MET A 162 20.50 0.03 7.63
N ASP A 163 20.50 -0.22 8.94
CA ASP A 163 20.91 0.76 9.95
C ASP A 163 20.11 2.09 9.89
N GLY A 164 18.82 2.00 9.53
CA GLY A 164 17.89 3.14 9.57
C GLY A 164 17.73 3.90 8.24
N ILE A 165 18.36 3.46 7.15
CA ILE A 165 18.15 4.04 5.81
C ILE A 165 16.68 3.90 5.38
N VAL A 166 16.06 2.77 5.69
CA VAL A 166 14.63 2.51 5.47
C VAL A 166 14.00 2.04 6.77
N ALA A 167 12.76 2.45 7.02
CA ALA A 167 11.96 1.92 8.11
C ALA A 167 10.58 1.53 7.59
N VAL A 168 9.99 0.50 8.19
CA VAL A 168 8.58 0.15 8.01
C VAL A 168 7.87 0.45 9.31
N HIS A 169 6.92 1.39 9.28
CA HIS A 169 6.03 1.70 10.39
C HIS A 169 4.71 0.94 10.21
N SER A 170 4.18 0.41 11.31
CA SER A 170 2.88 -0.28 11.35
C SER A 170 2.08 0.15 12.58
N GLY A 171 0.75 0.11 12.48
CA GLY A 171 -0.17 0.45 13.57
C GLY A 171 -1.59 0.03 13.22
N PHE A 172 -2.46 -0.05 14.22
CA PHE A 172 -3.85 -0.47 14.05
C PHE A 172 -4.80 0.65 14.44
N LYS A 173 -5.83 0.90 13.62
CA LYS A 173 -6.94 1.76 13.98
C LYS A 173 -8.09 0.85 14.42
N LEU A 174 -8.54 1.01 15.67
CA LEU A 174 -9.64 0.25 16.28
C LEU A 174 -10.94 1.04 16.28
#